data_AF-A0A847CBY7-F1
#
_entry.id   AF-A0A847CBY7-F1
#
_cell.length_a   1.000
_cell.length_b   1.000
_cell.length_c   1.000
_cell.angle_alpha   90.00
_cell.angle_beta   90.00
_cell.angle_gamma   90.00
#
_symmetry.space_group_name_H-M   'P 1'
#
loop_
_entity.id
_entity.type
_entity.pdbx_description
1 polymer ?
#
loop_
_entity_poly.entity_id
_entity_poly.type
_entity_poly.pdbx_seq_one_letter_code
_entity_poly.pdbx_strand_id
1 'polypeptide(L)' 'MTVNSSPYGIPFYHKIGFIDTNIEQIINGIKFTPMEYHLTDEDSK' A
#
# COMPACT_ATOMS: atom_id res chain seq x y z
N MET A 1 6.41 3.03 -6.34
CA MET A 1 5.26 2.25 -6.89
C MET A 1 4.05 2.46 -5.99
N THR A 2 2.83 2.56 -6.52
CA THR A 2 1.61 2.78 -5.71
C THR A 2 0.60 1.66 -5.88
N VAL A 3 -0.20 1.38 -4.84
CA VAL A 3 -1.27 0.37 -4.83
C VAL A 3 -2.46 0.83 -3.99
N ASN A 4 -3.64 0.30 -4.29
CA ASN A 4 -4.83 0.43 -3.45
C ASN A 4 -5.09 -0.92 -2.78
N SER A 5 -4.72 -1.05 -1.50
CA SER A 5 -4.87 -2.32 -0.78
C SER A 5 -6.29 -2.51 -0.27
N SER A 6 -6.87 -3.68 -0.51
CA SER A 6 -8.04 -4.14 0.25
C SER A 6 -7.72 -4.19 1.76
N PRO A 7 -8.70 -3.98 2.67
CA PRO A 7 -8.47 -4.05 4.12
C PRO A 7 -7.75 -5.31 4.58
N TYR A 8 -7.99 -6.45 3.92
CA TYR A 8 -7.36 -7.73 4.24
C TYR A 8 -5.92 -7.86 3.73
N GLY A 9 -5.55 -7.07 2.71
CA GLY A 9 -4.21 -7.06 2.12
C GLY A 9 -3.23 -6.15 2.85
N ILE A 10 -3.71 -5.28 3.74
CA ILE A 10 -2.88 -4.28 4.43
C ILE A 10 -1.66 -4.92 5.12
N PRO A 11 -1.82 -5.98 5.94
CA PRO A 11 -0.69 -6.57 6.64
C PRO A 11 0.33 -7.23 5.70
N PHE A 12 -0.08 -7.65 4.49
CA PHE A 12 0.83 -8.20 3.50
C PHE A 12 1.70 -7.09 2.89
N TYR A 13 1.07 -6.00 2.44
CA TYR A 13 1.79 -4.89 1.83
C TYR A 13 2.74 -4.19 2.81
N HIS A 14 2.34 -4.02 4.07
CA HIS A 14 3.24 -3.52 5.12
C HIS A 14 4.47 -4.41 5.33
N LYS A 15 4.31 -5.74 5.29
CA LYS A 15 5.45 -6.68 5.45
C LYS A 15 6.47 -6.60 4.33
N ILE A 16 6.05 -6.20 3.13
CA ILE A 16 6.94 -6.04 1.97
C ILE A 16 7.41 -4.58 1.78
N GLY A 17 7.16 -3.71 2.77
CA GLY A 17 7.71 -2.36 2.84
C GLY A 17 6.85 -1.26 2.25
N PHE A 18 5.62 -1.54 1.83
CA PHE A 18 4.68 -0.47 1.48
C PHE A 18 4.25 0.29 2.73
N ILE A 19 4.00 1.59 2.55
CA ILE A 19 3.52 2.50 3.59
C ILE A 19 2.19 3.13 3.18
N ASP A 20 1.35 3.42 4.16
CA ASP A 20 0.06 4.10 3.95
C ASP A 20 0.29 5.55 3.55
N THR A 21 -0.31 5.98 2.44
CA THR A 21 -0.26 7.38 2.00
C THR A 21 -1.50 8.16 2.45
N ASN A 22 -2.56 7.45 2.82
CA ASN A 22 -3.79 8.01 3.36
C ASN A 22 -4.52 6.98 4.23
N ILE A 23 -5.58 7.43 4.89
CA ILE A 23 -6.51 6.55 5.61
C ILE A 23 -7.35 5.70 4.64
N GLU A 24 -8.05 4.71 5.18
CA GLU A 24 -9.04 3.91 4.44
C GLU A 24 -10.09 4.80 3.75
N GLN A 25 -10.34 4.51 2.47
CA GLN A 25 -11.28 5.23 1.62
C GLN A 25 -12.36 4.28 1.10
N ILE A 26 -13.56 4.81 0.84
CA ILE A 26 -14.64 4.10 0.16
C ILE A 26 -15.01 4.91 -1.09
N ILE A 27 -14.73 4.34 -2.26
CA ILE A 27 -15.05 4.96 -3.56
C ILE A 27 -15.90 3.97 -4.36
N ASN A 28 -17.08 4.42 -4.81
CA ASN A 28 -18.03 3.59 -5.57
C ASN A 28 -18.35 2.24 -4.88
N GLY A 29 -18.41 2.23 -3.55
CA GLY A 29 -18.66 1.03 -2.75
C GLY A 29 -17.45 0.12 -2.53
N ILE A 30 -16.28 0.45 -3.09
CA ILE A 30 -15.04 -0.30 -2.89
C ILE A 30 -14.25 0.35 -1.77
N LYS A 31 -13.90 -0.44 -0.76
CA LYS A 31 -13.08 -0.04 0.39
C LYS A 31 -11.62 -0.40 0.14
N PHE A 32 -10.72 0.56 0.28
CA PHE A 32 -9.28 0.35 0.14
C PHE A 32 -8.45 1.39 0.90
N THR A 33 -7.19 1.06 1.18
CA THR A 33 -6.18 1.99 1.71
C THR A 33 -5.12 2.23 0.65
N PRO A 34 -4.88 3.47 0.21
CA PRO A 34 -3.82 3.76 -0.76
C PRO A 34 -2.45 3.67 -0.08
N MET A 35 -1.49 3.08 -0.78
CA MET A 35 -0.14 2.83 -0.29
C MET A 35 0.91 3.10 -1.36
N GLU A 36 2.14 3.35 -0.91
CA GLU A 36 3.30 3.48 -1.79
C GLU A 36 4.49 2.67 -1.29
N TYR A 37 5.34 2.28 -2.24
CA TYR A 37 6.62 1.65 -2.01
C TYR A 37 7.70 2.49 -2.66
N HIS A 38 8.65 2.92 -1.83
CA HIS A 38 9.82 3.68 -2.27
C HIS A 38 10.92 2.70 -2.64
N LEU A 39 11.17 2.56 -3.94
CA LEU A 39 12.35 1.87 -4.45
C LEU A 39 13.54 2.81 -4.20
N THR A 40 14.24 2.61 -3.10
CA THR A 40 15.59 3.17 -2.93
C THR A 40 16.58 2.19 -3.55
N ASP A 41 17.56 2.68 -4.30
CA ASP A 41 18.54 1.88 -5.06
C ASP A 41 19.40 0.91 -4.21
N GLU A 42 19.17 0.81 -2.89
CA GLU A 42 19.86 -0.11 -1.97
C GLU A 42 19.42 -1.58 -2.10
N ASP A 43 18.24 -1.85 -2.69
CA ASP A 43 17.72 -3.22 -2.85
C ASP A 43 18.30 -3.97 -4.09
N SER A 44 19.24 -3.36 -4.82
CA SER A 44 19.89 -3.94 -6.01
C SER A 44 21.18 -4.74 -5.73
N LYS A 45 21.42 -5.19 -4.49
CA LYS A 45 22.65 -5.92 -4.14
C LYS A 45 22.42 -7.40 -3.80
#